data_AF-A0A1A2NBV5-F1
#
_entry.id   AF-A0A1A2NBV5-F1
#
_cell.length_a   1.000
_cell.length_b   1.000
_cell.length_c   1.000
_cell.angle_alpha   90.00
_cell.angle_beta   90.00
_cell.angle_gamma   90.00
#
_symmetry.space_group_name_H-M   'P 1'
#
loop_
_entity.id
_entity.type
_entity.pdbx_description
1 polymer ?
#
loop_
_entity_poly.entity_id
_entity_poly.type
_entity_poly.pdbx_seq_one_letter_code
_entity_poly.pdbx_strand_id
1 'polypeptide(L)'
;MRFIYGYVAAAVAMATGVLLVAPVVLGAGSAHADNGIEGYARCVGGGAQPPPPGVRPENWFPSVHVIETDVDGAVPPAQIVETLVDMGVSRPDAVRQVQCFLAYEPRG
;
A
#
# COMPACT_ATOMS: atom_id res chain seq x y z
N MET A 1 19.04 7.92 -61.01
CA MET A 1 18.00 8.86 -61.50
C MET A 1 16.65 8.15 -61.48
N ARG A 2 15.67 8.69 -60.72
CA ARG A 2 14.20 8.40 -60.72
C ARG A 2 13.80 7.00 -60.18
N PHE A 3 12.75 6.78 -59.40
CA PHE A 3 11.51 7.52 -59.14
C PHE A 3 11.08 7.44 -57.66
N ILE A 4 10.39 8.49 -57.21
CA ILE A 4 9.71 8.67 -55.93
C ILE A 4 8.29 8.11 -56.06
N TYR A 5 7.74 7.51 -55.00
CA TYR A 5 6.38 7.68 -54.43
C TYR A 5 5.85 6.38 -53.81
N GLY A 6 5.48 6.45 -52.52
CA GLY A 6 4.77 5.37 -51.84
C GLY A 6 4.63 5.63 -50.34
N TYR A 7 3.63 6.43 -49.99
CA TYR A 7 3.18 6.71 -48.62
C TYR A 7 2.90 5.42 -47.85
N VAL A 8 3.43 5.27 -46.63
CA VAL A 8 2.84 4.35 -45.64
C VAL A 8 2.89 5.03 -44.28
N ALA A 9 1.76 5.64 -43.92
CA ALA A 9 1.42 5.87 -42.52
C ALA A 9 1.07 4.50 -41.90
N ALA A 10 1.71 4.14 -40.80
CA ALA A 10 1.32 2.98 -40.01
C ALA A 10 1.53 3.24 -38.52
N ALA A 11 0.43 3.70 -37.91
CA ALA A 11 -0.10 3.37 -36.59
C ALA A 11 0.85 3.08 -35.42
N VAL A 12 0.67 3.89 -34.38
CA VAL A 12 0.99 3.61 -32.97
C VAL A 12 0.42 2.25 -32.55
N ALA A 13 1.26 1.41 -31.95
CA ALA A 13 0.81 0.37 -31.04
C ALA A 13 1.71 0.42 -29.80
N MET A 14 1.25 1.13 -28.78
CA MET A 14 1.80 1.05 -27.42
C MET A 14 1.67 -0.42 -27.00
N ALA A 15 2.80 -1.10 -26.88
CA ALA A 15 2.84 -2.43 -26.29
C ALA A 15 2.57 -2.29 -24.78
N THR A 16 1.28 -2.28 -24.43
CA THR A 16 0.81 -2.52 -23.07
C THR A 16 1.24 -3.93 -22.69
N GLY A 17 2.41 -4.03 -22.05
CA GLY A 17 2.91 -5.25 -21.44
C GLY A 17 1.97 -5.65 -20.30
N VAL A 18 1.08 -6.58 -20.64
CA VAL A 18 0.26 -7.45 -19.80
C VAL A 18 0.54 -7.28 -18.30
N LEU A 19 -0.34 -6.51 -17.66
CA LEU A 19 -0.50 -6.42 -16.22
C LEU A 19 -0.88 -7.83 -15.72
N LEU A 20 0.10 -8.59 -15.22
CA LEU A 20 -0.15 -9.81 -14.48
C LEU A 20 -0.81 -9.41 -13.15
N VAL A 21 -2.13 -9.26 -13.18
CA VAL A 21 -2.97 -9.16 -11.99
C VAL A 21 -2.88 -10.52 -11.30
N ALA A 22 -1.90 -10.67 -10.42
CA ALA A 22 -1.98 -11.71 -9.41
C ALA A 22 -3.32 -11.51 -8.68
N PRO A 23 -4.09 -12.58 -8.44
CA PRO A 23 -5.25 -12.48 -7.57
C PRO A 23 -4.71 -12.15 -6.19
N VAL A 24 -4.71 -10.86 -5.85
CA VAL A 24 -4.62 -10.42 -4.46
C VAL A 24 -5.81 -11.10 -3.81
N VAL A 25 -5.52 -12.14 -3.05
CA VAL A 25 -6.50 -12.79 -2.20
C VAL A 25 -6.93 -11.68 -1.26
N LEU A 26 -8.05 -11.03 -1.58
CA LEU A 26 -8.78 -10.18 -0.66
C LEU A 26 -9.27 -11.13 0.42
N GLY A 27 -8.38 -11.42 1.37
CA GLY A 27 -8.73 -12.07 2.61
C GLY A 27 -9.93 -11.32 3.16
N ALA A 28 -11.03 -12.04 3.34
CA ALA A 28 -12.31 -11.50 3.75
C ALA A 28 -12.10 -10.44 4.83
N GLY A 29 -12.39 -9.17 4.49
CA GLY A 29 -12.53 -8.13 5.49
C GLY A 29 -13.53 -8.65 6.52
N SER A 30 -13.07 -8.85 7.76
CA SER A 30 -13.93 -9.17 8.89
C SER A 30 -15.06 -8.15 8.90
N ALA A 31 -16.29 -8.62 8.70
CA ALA A 31 -17.48 -7.79 8.62
C ALA A 31 -17.58 -6.91 9.89
N HIS A 32 -17.23 -5.64 9.74
CA HIS A 32 -17.68 -4.47 10.51
C HIS A 32 -17.34 -4.35 12.02
N ALA A 33 -16.70 -5.32 12.67
CA ALA A 33 -16.43 -5.21 14.12
C ALA A 33 -15.00 -4.77 14.49
N ASP A 34 -14.02 -5.00 13.61
CA ASP A 34 -12.60 -4.73 13.87
C ASP A 34 -12.00 -3.76 12.83
N ASN A 35 -12.79 -2.85 12.25
CA ASN A 35 -12.22 -1.78 11.43
C ASN A 35 -11.50 -0.75 12.31
N GLY A 36 -10.54 -0.03 11.72
CA GLY A 36 -9.76 0.99 12.42
C GLY A 36 -8.60 0.43 13.23
N ILE A 37 -8.24 1.17 14.29
CA ILE A 37 -6.97 0.97 15.00
C ILE A 37 -6.87 -0.37 15.76
N GLU A 38 -7.99 -0.92 16.20
CA GLU A 38 -8.03 -2.20 16.90
C GLU A 38 -7.72 -3.38 15.97
N GLY A 39 -8.28 -3.37 14.75
CA GLY A 39 -7.97 -4.34 13.71
C GLY A 39 -6.53 -4.24 13.24
N TYR A 40 -6.03 -3.01 13.06
CA TYR A 40 -4.63 -2.77 12.72
C TYR A 40 -3.67 -3.37 13.76
N ALA A 41 -3.89 -3.09 15.05
CA ALA A 41 -3.04 -3.63 16.13
C ALA A 41 -3.04 -5.17 16.13
N ARG A 42 -4.22 -5.80 15.96
CA ARG A 42 -4.34 -7.26 15.89
C ARG A 42 -3.65 -7.84 14.66
N CYS A 43 -3.75 -7.17 13.51
CA CYS A 43 -3.15 -7.60 12.25
C CYS A 43 -1.61 -7.52 12.27
N VAL A 44 -1.05 -6.44 12.82
CA VAL A 44 0.40 -6.30 12.98
C VAL A 44 0.95 -7.39 13.89
N GLY A 45 0.20 -7.74 14.95
CA GLY A 45 0.53 -8.84 15.85
C GLY A 45 1.75 -8.54 16.71
N GLY A 46 2.50 -9.58 17.10
CA GLY A 46 3.75 -9.41 17.87
C GLY A 46 3.58 -8.80 19.26
N GLY A 47 2.36 -8.87 19.84
CA GLY A 47 2.03 -8.21 21.11
C GLY A 47 1.66 -6.73 20.98
N ALA A 48 1.47 -6.22 19.75
CA ALA A 48 0.90 -4.90 19.52
C ALA A 48 -0.51 -4.81 20.13
N GLN A 49 -0.68 -3.85 21.03
CA GLN A 49 -1.95 -3.57 21.68
C GLN A 49 -2.57 -2.32 21.04
N PRO A 50 -3.90 -2.20 20.95
CA PRO A 50 -4.52 -0.92 20.57
C PRO A 50 -4.12 0.21 21.53
N PRO A 51 -4.17 1.47 21.07
CA PRO A 51 -3.86 2.62 21.91
C PRO A 51 -4.83 2.69 23.10
N PRO A 52 -4.36 3.14 24.29
CA PRO A 52 -5.25 3.47 25.38
C PRO A 52 -6.28 4.54 24.99
N PRO A 53 -7.46 4.59 25.65
CA PRO A 53 -8.45 5.63 25.41
C PRO A 53 -7.85 7.03 25.50
N GLY A 54 -8.12 7.88 24.50
CA GLY A 54 -7.60 9.25 24.41
C GLY A 54 -6.20 9.39 23.80
N VAL A 55 -5.53 8.29 23.44
CA VAL A 55 -4.27 8.32 22.69
C VAL A 55 -4.56 8.18 21.20
N ARG A 56 -4.02 9.10 20.40
CA ARG A 56 -4.15 9.05 18.94
C ARG A 56 -3.35 7.89 18.34
N PRO A 57 -3.88 7.18 17.32
CA PRO A 57 -3.19 6.09 16.63
C PRO A 57 -1.76 6.42 16.19
N GLU A 58 -1.55 7.62 15.64
CA GLU A 58 -0.28 8.08 15.07
C GLU A 58 0.81 8.23 16.15
N ASN A 59 0.41 8.56 17.38
CA ASN A 59 1.33 8.70 18.52
C ASN A 59 1.68 7.34 19.14
N TRP A 60 0.81 6.36 18.97
CA TRP A 60 0.98 5.02 19.52
C TRP A 60 1.72 4.09 18.54
N PHE A 61 1.47 4.24 17.25
CA PHE A 61 2.17 3.57 16.16
C PHE A 61 2.77 4.62 15.21
N PRO A 62 4.07 4.96 15.36
CA PRO A 62 4.70 5.98 14.52
C PRO A 62 4.61 5.67 13.01
N SER A 63 4.59 4.40 12.63
CA SER A 63 4.43 3.98 11.24
C SER A 63 3.04 4.26 10.67
N VAL A 64 1.98 4.34 11.49
CA VAL A 64 0.63 4.73 11.03
C VAL A 64 0.68 6.12 10.41
N HIS A 65 1.36 7.07 11.05
CA HIS A 65 1.48 8.43 10.52
C HIS A 65 2.20 8.49 9.18
N VAL A 66 3.30 7.73 9.06
CA VAL A 66 4.09 7.71 7.82
C VAL A 66 3.30 7.06 6.69
N ILE A 67 2.68 5.90 6.96
CA ILE A 67 1.88 5.20 5.94
C ILE A 67 0.69 6.05 5.53
N GLU A 68 0.00 6.71 6.47
CA GLU A 68 -1.11 7.62 6.17
C GLU A 68 -0.67 8.76 5.25
N THR A 69 0.42 9.45 5.62
CA THR A 69 0.97 10.57 4.83
C THR A 69 1.31 10.13 3.41
N ASP A 70 1.96 8.98 3.26
CA ASP A 70 2.37 8.45 1.96
C ASP A 70 1.16 7.97 1.13
N VAL A 71 0.17 7.32 1.77
CA VAL A 71 -1.07 6.89 1.11
C VAL A 71 -1.88 8.09 0.62
N ASP A 72 -2.03 9.13 1.45
CA ASP A 72 -2.72 10.38 1.06
C ASP A 72 -1.95 11.15 -0.03
N GLY A 73 -0.62 11.00 -0.05
CA GLY A 73 0.26 11.45 -1.13
C GLY A 73 0.21 10.59 -2.40
N ALA A 74 -0.64 9.56 -2.45
CA ALA A 74 -0.75 8.58 -3.53
C ALA A 74 0.57 7.85 -3.85
N VAL A 75 1.44 7.68 -2.85
CA VAL A 75 2.66 6.88 -2.96
C VAL A 75 2.26 5.39 -3.08
N PRO A 76 2.82 4.63 -4.06
CA PRO A 76 2.51 3.22 -4.19
C PRO A 76 2.91 2.42 -2.95
N PRO A 77 2.10 1.44 -2.47
CA PRO A 77 2.38 0.69 -1.24
C PRO A 77 3.77 0.05 -1.17
N ALA A 78 4.31 -0.42 -2.30
CA ALA A 78 5.65 -0.98 -2.36
C ALA A 78 6.74 0.06 -2.05
N GLN A 79 6.54 1.33 -2.42
CA GLN A 79 7.47 2.41 -2.08
C GLN A 79 7.35 2.78 -0.61
N ILE A 80 6.15 2.76 -0.03
CA ILE A 80 5.93 2.97 1.41
C ILE A 80 6.68 1.92 2.23
N VAL A 81 6.69 0.66 1.78
CA VAL A 81 7.48 -0.40 2.42
C VAL A 81 8.98 -0.04 2.42
N GLU A 82 9.53 0.47 1.32
CA GLU A 82 10.92 0.91 1.28
C GLU A 82 11.16 2.11 2.22
N THR A 83 10.25 3.09 2.27
CA THR A 83 10.32 4.20 3.23
C THR A 83 10.44 3.69 4.68
N LEU A 84 9.61 2.72 5.07
CA LEU A 84 9.67 2.11 6.40
C LEU A 84 11.00 1.37 6.65
N VAL A 85 11.51 0.68 5.63
CA VAL A 85 12.80 -0.03 5.71
C VAL A 85 13.96 0.94 5.89
N ASP A 86 13.96 2.05 5.15
CA ASP A 86 14.98 3.10 5.25
C ASP A 86 14.98 3.78 6.63
N MET A 87 13.84 3.77 7.32
CA MET A 87 13.70 4.21 8.72
C MET A 87 14.09 3.14 9.76
N GLY A 88 14.53 1.96 9.31
CA GLY A 88 15.01 0.88 10.18
C GLY A 88 13.97 -0.17 10.57
N VAL A 89 12.76 -0.14 10.00
CA VAL A 89 11.78 -1.23 10.18
C VAL A 89 12.26 -2.45 9.39
N SER A 90 12.15 -3.65 9.96
CA SER A 90 12.48 -4.87 9.21
C SER A 90 11.56 -4.99 7.99
N ARG A 91 12.09 -5.42 6.84
CA ARG A 91 11.28 -5.57 5.61
C ARG A 91 10.01 -6.42 5.80
N PRO A 92 10.06 -7.59 6.47
CA PRO A 92 8.85 -8.36 6.76
C PRO A 92 7.81 -7.59 7.58
N ASP A 93 8.25 -6.81 8.58
CA ASP A 93 7.34 -6.02 9.42
C ASP A 93 6.80 -4.81 8.66
N ALA A 94 7.62 -4.15 7.84
CA ALA A 94 7.20 -3.05 6.98
C ALA A 94 6.09 -3.49 6.00
N VAL A 95 6.29 -4.64 5.33
CA VAL A 95 5.26 -5.24 4.46
C VAL A 95 3.97 -5.50 5.24
N ARG A 96 4.09 -6.11 6.43
CA ARG A 96 2.92 -6.41 7.28
C ARG A 96 2.19 -5.13 7.70
N GLN A 97 2.91 -4.12 8.17
CA GLN A 97 2.32 -2.86 8.62
C GLN A 97 1.56 -2.16 7.48
N VAL A 98 2.14 -2.08 6.28
CA VAL A 98 1.45 -1.49 5.11
C VAL A 98 0.21 -2.30 4.73
N GLN A 99 0.29 -3.64 4.69
CA GLN A 99 -0.86 -4.49 4.39
C GLN A 99 -1.98 -4.33 5.42
N CYS A 100 -1.64 -4.33 6.71
CA CYS A 100 -2.59 -4.13 7.80
C CYS A 100 -3.21 -2.74 7.77
N PHE A 101 -2.43 -1.71 7.45
CA PHE A 101 -2.94 -0.35 7.30
C PHE A 101 -4.01 -0.28 6.20
N LEU A 102 -3.73 -0.83 5.03
CA LEU A 102 -4.67 -0.82 3.89
C LEU A 102 -5.92 -1.67 4.15
N ALA A 103 -5.81 -2.74 4.95
CA ALA A 103 -6.93 -3.62 5.26
C ALA A 103 -7.88 -3.05 6.33
N TYR A 104 -7.34 -2.28 7.27
CA TYR A 104 -8.09 -1.85 8.45
C TYR A 104 -8.29 -0.34 8.55
N GLU A 105 -7.56 0.46 7.77
CA GLU A 105 -7.62 1.93 7.75
C GLU A 105 -7.63 2.51 9.18
N PRO A 106 -6.51 2.38 9.93
CA PRO A 106 -6.44 2.75 11.36
C PRO A 106 -6.67 4.22 11.70
N ARG A 107 -6.96 5.05 10.70
CA ARG A 107 -7.30 6.47 10.84
C ARG A 107 -8.59 6.65 11.63
N GLY A 108 -8.59 7.62 12.55
CA GLY A 108 -9.70 7.98 13.43
C GLY A 108 -10.12 9.42 13.27
#